data_AF-A0A956EJI7-F1
#
_entry.id   AF-A0A956EJI7-F1
#
_cell.length_a   1.000
_cell.length_b   1.000
_cell.length_c   1.000
_cell.angle_alpha   90.00
_cell.angle_beta   90.00
_cell.angle_gamma   90.00
#
_symmetry.space_group_name_H-M   'P 1'
#
loop_
_entity.id
_entity.type
_entity.pdbx_description
1 polymer ?
#
loop_
_entity_poly.entity_id
_entity_poly.type
_entity_poly.pdbx_seq_one_letter_code
_entity_poly.pdbx_strand_id
1 'polypeptide(L)'
;MGDFEIFYYSHLQQPFLLWIGAALGLAVALARRGLSPAIRRYCLVFTAISIADAYVTTPTGPPGLGPLPTTASFVLPVAFIVTGDLRYFLLLEATRDGEYRTPSPAGWLRVLAWSWIVPLLSRAIYALLPATDLRTSRALFLAYELSFLALTLLINLVILPRRQDDAARRWCVRVGWFVASYYALWIVADVIISEGHDVGFLVRSIANFVYYGWLLAFIAWTEPRPATRAAAAGGPR
;
A
#
# COMPACT_ATOMS: atom_id res chain seq x y z
N MET A 1 -20.95 -12.36 17.28
CA MET A 1 -20.01 -11.28 16.93
C MET A 1 -18.92 -11.32 17.98
N GLY A 2 -17.67 -11.55 17.56
CA GLY A 2 -16.55 -11.63 18.51
C GLY A 2 -16.01 -10.25 18.87
N ASP A 3 -15.16 -10.20 19.91
CA ASP A 3 -14.60 -8.94 20.41
C ASP A 3 -13.71 -8.25 19.38
N PHE A 4 -12.95 -9.02 18.58
CA PHE A 4 -12.08 -8.46 17.55
C PHE A 4 -12.86 -7.97 16.33
N GLU A 5 -13.94 -8.66 15.96
CA GLU A 5 -14.87 -8.18 14.93
C GLU A 5 -15.49 -6.82 15.33
N ILE A 6 -15.99 -6.71 16.56
CA ILE A 6 -16.54 -5.44 17.08
C ILE A 6 -15.48 -4.34 17.06
N PHE A 7 -14.27 -4.64 17.52
CA PHE A 7 -13.16 -3.70 17.47
C PHE A 7 -12.84 -3.28 16.03
N TYR A 8 -12.73 -4.22 15.08
CA TYR A 8 -12.41 -3.96 13.68
C TYR A 8 -13.41 -3.02 13.00
N TYR A 9 -14.70 -3.17 13.32
CA TYR A 9 -15.75 -2.31 12.78
C TYR A 9 -16.00 -1.01 13.57
N SER A 10 -15.28 -0.79 14.67
CA SER A 10 -15.44 0.38 15.52
C SER A 10 -14.73 1.62 14.99
N HIS A 11 -15.23 2.80 15.39
CA HIS A 11 -14.57 4.08 15.13
C HIS A 11 -13.15 4.17 15.69
N LEU A 12 -12.88 3.46 16.80
CA LEU A 12 -11.57 3.38 17.41
C LEU A 12 -10.54 2.79 16.43
N GLN A 13 -10.88 1.68 15.79
CA GLN A 13 -9.99 1.04 14.83
C GLN A 13 -9.96 1.82 13.50
N GLN A 14 -11.12 2.18 12.96
CA GLN A 14 -11.28 2.93 11.72
C GLN A 14 -12.22 4.14 11.95
N PRO A 15 -11.73 5.40 11.94
CA PRO A 15 -10.44 5.82 11.39
C PRO A 15 -9.33 6.07 12.42
N PHE A 16 -9.62 6.15 13.73
CA PHE A 16 -8.72 6.81 14.69
C PHE A 16 -7.33 6.15 14.80
N LEU A 17 -7.26 4.82 15.00
CA LEU A 17 -5.97 4.13 15.08
C LEU A 17 -5.20 4.17 13.76
N LEU A 18 -5.89 4.19 12.61
CA LEU A 18 -5.23 4.34 11.31
C LEU A 18 -4.66 5.74 11.11
N TRP A 19 -5.34 6.79 11.59
CA TRP A 19 -4.79 8.15 11.60
C TRP A 19 -3.55 8.26 12.49
N ILE A 20 -3.59 7.66 13.68
CA ILE A 20 -2.42 7.57 14.57
C ILE A 20 -1.29 6.84 13.86
N GLY A 21 -1.57 5.69 13.23
CA GLY A 21 -0.59 4.93 12.46
C GLY A 21 0.05 5.74 11.33
N ALA A 22 -0.77 6.46 10.55
CA ALA A 22 -0.32 7.34 9.47
C ALA A 22 0.57 8.49 10.00
N ALA A 23 0.16 9.14 11.10
CA ALA A 23 0.92 10.23 11.72
C ALA A 23 2.26 9.74 12.30
N LEU A 24 2.26 8.59 12.97
CA LEU A 24 3.49 7.96 13.49
C LEU A 24 4.42 7.54 12.36
N GLY A 25 3.89 6.93 11.30
CA GLY A 25 4.65 6.58 10.10
C GLY A 25 5.31 7.79 9.45
N LEU A 26 4.57 8.90 9.33
CA LEU A 26 5.12 10.16 8.83
C LEU A 26 6.19 10.73 9.76
N ALA A 27 5.96 10.75 11.08
CA ALA A 27 6.96 11.22 12.05
C ALA A 27 8.26 10.42 11.95
N VAL A 28 8.16 9.09 11.87
CA VAL A 28 9.30 8.19 11.66
C VAL A 28 10.00 8.48 10.33
N ALA A 29 9.26 8.68 9.25
CA ALA A 29 9.83 9.05 7.95
C ALA A 29 10.61 10.38 8.03
N LEU A 30 10.02 11.42 8.61
CA LEU A 30 10.60 12.76 8.71
C LEU A 30 11.76 12.85 9.71
N ALA A 31 11.83 11.94 10.68
CA ALA A 31 12.97 11.80 11.59
C ALA A 31 14.24 11.30 10.88
N ARG A 32 14.12 10.72 9.68
CA ARG A 32 15.29 10.26 8.92
C ARG A 32 16.14 11.43 8.44
N ARG A 33 17.39 11.48 8.91
CA ARG A 33 18.41 12.42 8.42
C ARG A 33 18.79 12.10 6.97
N GLY A 34 18.91 13.14 6.15
CA GLY A 34 19.29 13.01 4.74
C GLY A 34 18.20 12.43 3.83
N LEU A 35 16.94 12.42 4.27
CA LEU A 35 15.80 12.08 3.41
C LEU A 35 15.72 13.06 2.24
N SER A 36 15.62 12.55 1.01
CA SER A 36 15.54 13.44 -0.15
C SER A 36 14.28 14.33 -0.10
N PRO A 37 14.33 15.56 -0.64
CA PRO A 37 13.15 16.42 -0.71
C PRO A 37 11.99 15.78 -1.47
N ALA A 38 12.28 14.94 -2.46
CA ALA A 38 11.28 14.28 -3.28
C ALA A 38 10.54 13.18 -2.48
N ILE A 39 11.27 12.34 -1.73
CA ILE A 39 10.64 11.35 -0.83
C ILE A 39 9.93 12.02 0.34
N ARG A 40 10.45 13.13 0.87
CA ARG A 40 9.73 13.91 1.88
C ARG A 40 8.34 14.34 1.38
N ARG A 41 8.26 14.90 0.17
CA ARG A 41 6.98 15.29 -0.45
C ARG A 41 6.08 14.09 -0.70
N TYR A 42 6.65 12.98 -1.20
CA TYR A 42 5.95 11.73 -1.39
C TYR A 42 5.28 11.26 -0.10
N CYS A 43 6.03 11.19 1.01
CA CYS A 43 5.51 10.78 2.32
C CYS A 43 4.40 11.71 2.80
N LEU A 44 4.55 13.04 2.66
CA LEU A 44 3.52 14.00 3.06
C LEU A 44 2.21 13.80 2.28
N VAL A 45 2.30 13.72 0.94
CA VAL A 45 1.13 13.55 0.07
C VAL A 45 0.42 12.24 0.36
N PHE A 46 1.16 11.13 0.43
CA PHE A 46 0.54 9.83 0.64
C PHE A 46 0.09 9.59 2.08
N THR A 47 0.64 10.29 3.07
CA THR A 47 0.07 10.31 4.42
C THR A 47 -1.28 11.00 4.41
N ALA A 48 -1.40 12.16 3.76
CA ALA A 48 -2.67 12.87 3.65
C ALA A 48 -3.73 12.02 2.93
N ILE A 49 -3.36 11.33 1.85
CA ILE A 49 -4.23 10.38 1.15
C ILE A 49 -4.63 9.22 2.08
N SER A 50 -3.70 8.65 2.85
CA SER A 50 -3.98 7.55 3.78
C SER A 50 -4.94 7.96 4.90
N ILE A 51 -4.83 9.20 5.39
CA ILE A 51 -5.75 9.77 6.39
C ILE A 51 -7.15 9.96 5.79
N ALA A 52 -7.22 10.51 4.58
CA ALA A 52 -8.48 10.72 3.88
C ALA A 52 -9.18 9.39 3.54
N ASP A 53 -8.41 8.40 3.10
CA ASP A 53 -8.87 7.04 2.83
C ASP A 53 -9.50 6.42 4.08
N ALA A 54 -8.74 6.34 5.19
CA ALA A 54 -9.25 5.79 6.45
C ALA A 54 -10.54 6.47 6.94
N TYR A 55 -10.66 7.78 6.71
CA TYR A 55 -11.86 8.54 7.04
C TYR A 55 -13.07 8.12 6.21
N VAL A 56 -12.92 7.98 4.89
CA VAL A 56 -14.04 7.67 3.99
C VAL A 56 -14.40 6.19 3.94
N THR A 57 -13.47 5.29 4.24
CA THR A 57 -13.69 3.84 4.25
C THR A 57 -14.13 3.32 5.62
N THR A 58 -14.43 4.22 6.56
CA THR A 58 -14.98 3.84 7.87
C THR A 58 -16.28 3.05 7.70
N PRO A 59 -16.46 1.88 8.34
CA PRO A 59 -17.59 0.99 8.09
C PRO A 59 -18.98 1.58 8.33
N THR A 60 -19.09 2.52 9.27
CA THR A 60 -20.34 3.22 9.61
C THR A 60 -20.51 4.54 8.85
N GLY A 61 -19.62 4.83 7.89
CA GLY A 61 -19.51 6.11 7.20
C GLY A 61 -18.58 7.09 7.92
N PRO A 62 -18.16 8.17 7.23
CA PRO A 62 -17.28 9.16 7.83
C PRO A 62 -17.94 9.83 9.05
N PRO A 63 -17.24 9.89 10.21
CA PRO A 63 -17.73 10.60 11.38
C PRO A 63 -18.16 12.04 11.07
N GLY A 64 -19.40 12.39 11.42
CA GLY A 64 -19.98 13.73 11.19
C GLY A 64 -20.61 13.95 9.81
N LEU A 65 -20.44 13.04 8.85
CA LEU A 65 -21.07 13.12 7.53
C LEU A 65 -22.18 12.07 7.34
N GLY A 66 -22.18 11.00 8.14
CA GLY A 66 -23.12 9.90 8.00
C GLY A 66 -22.82 9.02 6.78
N PRO A 67 -23.75 8.13 6.39
CA PRO A 67 -23.55 7.24 5.25
C PRO A 67 -23.37 8.01 3.94
N LEU A 68 -22.38 7.59 3.15
CA LEU A 68 -22.14 8.18 1.83
C LEU A 68 -23.25 7.78 0.84
N PRO A 69 -23.59 8.65 -0.15
CA PRO A 69 -24.49 8.29 -1.24
C PRO A 69 -24.01 7.03 -1.97
N THR A 70 -24.93 6.20 -2.48
CA THR A 70 -24.63 4.88 -3.08
C THR A 70 -23.50 4.92 -4.11
N THR A 71 -23.46 5.93 -4.98
CA THR A 71 -22.40 6.10 -5.97
C THR A 71 -21.04 6.37 -5.32
N ALA A 72 -20.99 7.22 -4.29
CA ALA A 72 -19.75 7.53 -3.57
C ALA A 72 -19.23 6.33 -2.78
N SER A 73 -20.13 5.54 -2.19
CA SER A 73 -19.82 4.31 -1.46
C SER A 73 -19.19 3.22 -2.34
N PHE A 74 -19.37 3.29 -3.66
CA PHE A 74 -18.70 2.41 -4.62
C PHE A 74 -17.41 3.02 -5.18
N VAL A 75 -17.45 4.28 -5.63
CA VAL A 75 -16.33 4.93 -6.33
C VAL A 75 -15.16 5.21 -5.39
N LEU A 76 -15.41 5.66 -4.16
CA LEU A 76 -14.33 6.05 -3.24
C LEU A 76 -13.46 4.86 -2.84
N PRO A 77 -13.99 3.70 -2.39
CA PRO A 77 -13.14 2.56 -2.08
C PRO A 77 -12.29 2.10 -3.27
N VAL A 78 -12.84 2.07 -4.49
CA VAL A 78 -12.08 1.72 -5.69
C VAL A 78 -10.97 2.74 -5.96
N ALA A 79 -11.27 4.04 -5.86
CA ALA A 79 -10.28 5.09 -6.04
C ALA A 79 -9.14 4.98 -5.01
N PHE A 80 -9.45 4.62 -3.77
CA PHE A 80 -8.45 4.47 -2.71
C PHE A 80 -7.65 3.18 -2.81
N ILE A 81 -8.24 2.08 -3.26
CA ILE A 81 -7.54 0.85 -3.63
C ILE A 81 -6.50 1.16 -4.73
N VAL A 82 -6.95 1.81 -5.81
CA VAL A 82 -6.08 2.18 -6.94
C VAL A 82 -4.98 3.15 -6.50
N THR A 83 -5.33 4.18 -5.72
CA THR A 83 -4.37 5.18 -5.23
C THR A 83 -3.41 4.60 -4.19
N GLY A 84 -3.90 3.66 -3.39
CA GLY A 84 -3.15 2.90 -2.41
C GLY A 84 -2.03 2.10 -3.04
N ASP A 85 -2.33 1.36 -4.10
CA ASP A 85 -1.35 0.60 -4.88
C ASP A 85 -0.45 1.47 -5.73
N LEU A 86 -0.98 2.59 -6.23
CA LEU A 86 -0.24 3.56 -7.02
C LEU A 86 1.02 4.02 -6.27
N ARG A 87 1.01 4.07 -4.93
CA ARG A 87 2.20 4.34 -4.11
C ARG A 87 3.38 3.46 -4.51
N TYR A 88 3.16 2.14 -4.56
CA TYR A 88 4.21 1.18 -4.87
C TYR A 88 4.65 1.29 -6.33
N PHE A 89 3.71 1.31 -7.29
CA PHE A 89 4.05 1.41 -8.70
C PHE A 89 4.73 2.73 -9.07
N LEU A 90 4.28 3.82 -8.44
CA LEU A 90 4.91 5.13 -8.59
C LEU A 90 6.35 5.09 -8.10
N LEU A 91 6.62 4.49 -6.93
CA LEU A 91 7.99 4.29 -6.46
C LEU A 91 8.82 3.47 -7.47
N LEU A 92 8.28 2.36 -7.97
CA LEU A 92 8.98 1.50 -8.93
C LEU A 92 9.34 2.22 -10.24
N GLU A 93 8.49 3.12 -10.72
CA GLU A 93 8.70 3.85 -11.97
C GLU A 93 9.59 5.10 -11.78
N ALA A 94 9.37 5.81 -10.67
CA ALA A 94 10.05 7.06 -10.32
C ALA A 94 11.50 6.84 -9.86
N THR A 95 11.84 5.63 -9.40
CA THR A 95 13.18 5.36 -8.88
C THR A 95 14.17 5.07 -10.00
N ARG A 96 15.20 5.91 -10.13
CA ARG A 96 16.31 5.81 -11.09
C ARG A 96 17.62 6.26 -10.44
N ASP A 97 18.68 5.52 -10.69
CA ASP A 97 20.02 5.66 -10.10
C ASP A 97 20.00 5.74 -8.57
N GLY A 98 19.09 5.00 -7.94
CA GLY A 98 18.85 5.04 -6.48
C GLY A 98 18.16 6.30 -5.96
N GLU A 99 17.70 7.19 -6.84
CA GLU A 99 17.00 8.43 -6.50
C GLU A 99 15.53 8.37 -6.94
N TYR A 100 14.66 9.00 -6.17
CA TYR A 100 13.27 9.20 -6.58
C TYR A 100 13.13 10.47 -7.42
N ARG A 101 12.63 10.33 -8.65
CA ARG A 101 12.42 11.41 -9.61
C ARG A 101 10.99 11.40 -10.12
N THR A 102 10.41 12.57 -10.36
CA THR A 102 9.05 12.68 -10.92
C THR A 102 8.96 11.87 -12.22
N PRO A 103 7.96 10.98 -12.38
CA PRO A 103 7.81 10.22 -13.60
C PRO A 103 7.56 11.13 -14.82
N SER A 104 8.04 10.70 -15.97
CA SER A 104 7.62 11.28 -17.26
C SER A 104 6.15 11.00 -17.53
N PRO A 105 5.50 11.67 -18.50
CA PRO A 105 4.12 11.36 -18.89
C PRO A 105 3.92 9.88 -19.24
N ALA A 106 4.86 9.28 -19.97
CA ALA A 106 4.85 7.85 -20.27
C ALA A 106 5.04 6.98 -19.02
N GLY A 107 5.82 7.45 -18.04
CA GLY A 107 5.95 6.81 -16.73
C GLY A 107 4.62 6.80 -15.97
N TRP A 108 3.91 7.92 -15.93
CA TRP A 108 2.57 7.99 -15.34
C TRP A 108 1.58 7.03 -16.01
N LEU A 109 1.59 6.93 -17.34
CA LEU A 109 0.76 5.95 -18.04
C LEU A 109 1.09 4.51 -17.64
N ARG A 110 2.38 4.18 -17.47
CA ARG A 110 2.78 2.85 -16.96
C ARG A 110 2.30 2.61 -15.54
N VAL A 111 2.47 3.59 -14.65
CA VAL A 111 2.00 3.49 -13.26
C VAL A 111 0.49 3.23 -13.22
N LEU A 112 -0.28 3.99 -13.99
CA LEU A 112 -1.73 3.80 -14.10
C LEU A 112 -2.08 2.42 -14.67
N ALA A 113 -1.39 1.98 -15.73
CA ALA A 113 -1.60 0.66 -16.31
C ALA A 113 -1.36 -0.46 -15.29
N TRP A 114 -0.26 -0.38 -14.52
CA TRP A 114 0.02 -1.33 -13.45
C TRP A 114 -1.05 -1.32 -12.35
N SER A 115 -1.49 -0.14 -11.91
CA SER A 115 -2.53 0.00 -10.89
C SER A 115 -3.89 -0.59 -11.31
N TRP A 116 -4.17 -0.72 -12.61
CA TRP A 116 -5.42 -1.31 -13.10
C TRP A 116 -5.38 -2.83 -13.28
N ILE A 117 -4.21 -3.45 -13.33
CA ILE A 117 -4.10 -4.91 -13.54
C ILE A 117 -4.83 -5.68 -12.43
N VAL A 118 -4.57 -5.33 -11.17
CA VAL A 118 -5.12 -6.08 -10.03
C VAL A 118 -6.64 -5.87 -9.88
N PRO A 119 -7.19 -4.64 -9.91
CA PRO A 119 -8.64 -4.44 -9.89
C PRO A 119 -9.38 -5.16 -11.02
N LEU A 120 -8.83 -5.17 -12.24
CA LEU A 120 -9.46 -5.86 -13.37
C LEU A 120 -9.37 -7.38 -13.22
N LEU A 121 -8.22 -7.89 -12.79
CA LEU A 121 -8.02 -9.32 -12.57
C LEU A 121 -8.90 -9.85 -11.44
N SER A 122 -8.98 -9.15 -10.31
CA SER A 122 -9.81 -9.54 -9.18
C SER A 122 -11.29 -9.55 -9.56
N ARG A 123 -11.74 -8.58 -10.35
CA ARG A 123 -13.11 -8.52 -10.87
C ARG A 123 -13.40 -9.68 -11.83
N ALA A 124 -12.45 -10.03 -12.70
CA ALA A 124 -12.56 -11.17 -13.60
C ALA A 124 -12.65 -12.49 -12.81
N ILE A 125 -11.76 -12.73 -11.85
CA ILE A 125 -11.80 -13.90 -10.96
C ILE A 125 -13.14 -13.98 -10.24
N TYR A 126 -13.59 -12.87 -9.65
CA TYR A 126 -14.88 -12.81 -8.94
C TYR A 126 -16.08 -13.11 -9.86
N ALA A 127 -16.04 -12.67 -11.12
CA ALA A 127 -17.09 -12.94 -12.09
C ALA A 127 -17.16 -14.43 -12.49
N LEU A 128 -16.05 -15.16 -12.39
CA LEU A 128 -15.97 -16.60 -12.66
C LEU A 128 -16.45 -17.45 -11.47
N LEU A 129 -16.54 -16.89 -10.26
CA LEU A 129 -17.08 -17.61 -9.10
C LEU A 129 -18.56 -17.94 -9.32
N PRO A 130 -19.04 -19.13 -8.90
CA PRO A 130 -20.45 -19.49 -8.97
C PRO A 130 -21.32 -18.44 -8.26
N ALA A 131 -22.50 -18.13 -8.81
CA ALA A 131 -23.46 -17.19 -8.24
C ALA A 131 -24.21 -17.76 -7.01
N THR A 132 -23.44 -18.33 -6.10
CA THR A 132 -23.84 -18.96 -4.84
C THR A 132 -23.28 -18.13 -3.68
N ASP A 133 -23.32 -18.66 -2.46
CA ASP A 133 -22.77 -18.06 -1.24
C ASP A 133 -21.27 -17.72 -1.32
N LEU A 134 -20.57 -18.14 -2.38
CA LEU A 134 -19.18 -17.79 -2.65
C LEU A 134 -18.98 -16.34 -3.13
N ARG A 135 -20.01 -15.68 -3.67
CA ARG A 135 -19.92 -14.28 -4.15
C ARG A 135 -20.17 -13.28 -3.02
N THR A 136 -19.20 -13.18 -2.12
CA THR A 136 -19.20 -12.21 -1.01
C THR A 136 -18.19 -11.09 -1.25
N SER A 137 -18.35 -9.95 -0.57
CA SER A 137 -17.33 -8.91 -0.57
C SER A 137 -15.97 -9.44 -0.10
N ARG A 138 -15.96 -10.40 0.82
CA ARG A 138 -14.74 -11.07 1.30
C ARG A 138 -14.03 -11.81 0.17
N ALA A 139 -14.76 -12.58 -0.64
CA ALA A 139 -14.17 -13.29 -1.78
C ALA A 139 -13.56 -12.34 -2.82
N LEU A 140 -14.19 -11.17 -3.04
CA LEU A 140 -13.64 -10.13 -3.91
C LEU A 140 -12.32 -9.56 -3.35
N PHE A 141 -12.27 -9.24 -2.05
CA PHE A 141 -11.04 -8.77 -1.40
C PHE A 141 -9.94 -9.82 -1.41
N LEU A 142 -10.25 -11.07 -1.08
CA LEU A 142 -9.28 -12.17 -1.14
C LEU A 142 -8.71 -12.37 -2.55
N ALA A 143 -9.56 -12.32 -3.58
CA ALA A 143 -9.11 -12.42 -4.98
C ALA A 143 -8.18 -11.25 -5.36
N TYR A 144 -8.49 -10.04 -4.88
CA TYR A 144 -7.65 -8.87 -5.06
C TYR A 144 -6.31 -9.00 -4.33
N GLU A 145 -6.31 -9.40 -3.05
CA GLU A 145 -5.12 -9.53 -2.22
C GLU A 145 -4.17 -10.61 -2.77
N LEU A 146 -4.70 -11.76 -3.19
CA LEU A 146 -3.95 -12.82 -3.88
C LEU A 146 -3.34 -12.32 -5.20
N SER A 147 -4.13 -11.60 -5.99
CA SER A 147 -3.67 -11.03 -7.26
C SER A 147 -2.54 -10.01 -7.06
N PHE A 148 -2.65 -9.16 -6.04
CA PHE A 148 -1.62 -8.17 -5.74
C PHE A 148 -0.36 -8.81 -5.17
N LEU A 149 -0.49 -9.80 -4.29
CA LEU A 149 0.64 -10.57 -3.78
C LEU A 149 1.38 -11.25 -4.94
N ALA A 150 0.66 -11.94 -5.83
CA ALA A 150 1.24 -12.59 -7.00
C ALA A 150 1.95 -11.59 -7.91
N LEU A 151 1.34 -10.42 -8.18
CA LEU A 151 1.97 -9.36 -8.96
C LEU A 151 3.22 -8.81 -8.30
N THR A 152 3.19 -8.60 -6.98
CA THR A 152 4.35 -8.10 -6.21
C THR A 152 5.50 -9.11 -6.23
N LEU A 153 5.19 -10.40 -6.09
CA LEU A 153 6.17 -11.48 -6.21
C LEU A 153 6.75 -11.55 -7.63
N LEU A 154 5.92 -11.45 -8.67
CA LEU A 154 6.38 -11.38 -10.06
C LEU A 154 7.33 -10.18 -10.25
N ILE A 155 6.97 -9.01 -9.74
CA ILE A 155 7.82 -7.83 -9.83
C ILE A 155 9.16 -8.07 -9.14
N ASN A 156 9.16 -8.58 -7.92
CA ASN A 156 10.39 -8.78 -7.13
C ASN A 156 11.29 -9.90 -7.64
N LEU A 157 10.71 -11.00 -8.10
CA LEU A 157 11.44 -12.21 -8.47
C LEU A 157 11.80 -12.25 -9.95
N VAL A 158 11.06 -11.53 -10.80
CA VAL A 158 11.16 -11.65 -12.26
C VAL A 158 11.50 -10.31 -12.92
N ILE A 159 10.82 -9.21 -12.54
CA ILE A 159 11.00 -7.92 -13.23
C ILE A 159 12.21 -7.14 -12.68
N LEU A 160 12.28 -6.91 -11.38
CA LEU A 160 13.32 -6.12 -10.74
C LEU A 160 14.74 -6.71 -10.88
N PRO A 161 14.95 -8.04 -10.83
CA PRO A 161 16.28 -8.63 -11.02
C PRO A 161 16.90 -8.32 -12.39
N ARG A 162 16.09 -7.97 -13.39
CA ARG A 162 16.54 -7.60 -14.75
C ARG A 162 16.92 -6.13 -14.90
N ARG A 163 16.72 -5.29 -13.88
CA ARG A 163 17.14 -3.88 -13.91
C ARG A 163 18.65 -3.76 -13.69
N GLN A 164 19.30 -2.93 -14.51
CA GLN A 164 20.75 -2.68 -14.43
C GLN A 164 21.15 -1.75 -13.28
N ASP A 165 20.22 -0.92 -12.81
CA ASP A 165 20.47 0.02 -11.71
C ASP A 165 20.37 -0.68 -10.35
N ASP A 166 21.53 -0.90 -9.77
CA ASP A 166 21.72 -1.72 -8.59
C ASP A 166 21.16 -1.09 -7.30
N ALA A 167 21.25 0.24 -7.16
CA ALA A 167 20.77 0.95 -5.98
C ALA A 167 19.24 1.04 -5.97
N ALA A 168 18.64 1.44 -7.09
CA ALA A 168 17.19 1.44 -7.22
C ALA A 168 16.62 0.03 -7.11
N ARG A 169 17.23 -0.95 -7.78
CA ARG A 169 16.81 -2.35 -7.72
C ARG A 169 16.73 -2.84 -6.28
N ARG A 170 17.81 -2.69 -5.50
CA ARG A 170 17.83 -3.13 -4.09
C ARG A 170 16.78 -2.43 -3.24
N TRP A 171 16.58 -1.13 -3.44
CA TRP A 171 15.57 -0.39 -2.70
C TRP A 171 14.15 -0.85 -3.06
N CYS A 172 13.83 -0.90 -4.35
CA CYS A 172 12.54 -1.38 -4.84
C CYS A 172 12.24 -2.81 -4.40
N VAL A 173 13.21 -3.72 -4.41
CA VAL A 173 13.04 -5.10 -3.93
C VAL A 173 12.71 -5.13 -2.44
N ARG A 174 13.40 -4.34 -1.60
CA ARG A 174 13.09 -4.27 -0.17
C ARG A 174 11.68 -3.77 0.08
N VAL A 175 11.29 -2.69 -0.60
CA VAL A 175 9.93 -2.15 -0.48
C VAL A 175 8.90 -3.16 -1.00
N GLY A 176 9.18 -3.84 -2.11
CA GLY A 176 8.31 -4.87 -2.65
C GLY A 176 8.10 -6.03 -1.68
N TRP A 177 9.14 -6.48 -0.97
CA TRP A 177 8.98 -7.52 0.06
C TRP A 177 8.16 -7.04 1.25
N PHE A 178 8.33 -5.79 1.65
CA PHE A 178 7.49 -5.18 2.67
C PHE A 178 6.03 -5.05 2.23
N VAL A 179 5.80 -4.76 0.94
CA VAL A 179 4.46 -4.73 0.36
C VAL A 179 3.83 -6.13 0.32
N ALA A 180 4.61 -7.13 -0.12
CA ALA A 180 4.16 -8.52 -0.14
C ALA A 180 3.77 -9.02 1.27
N SER A 181 4.46 -8.59 2.32
CA SER A 181 4.20 -9.09 3.67
C SER A 181 2.84 -8.66 4.23
N TYR A 182 2.43 -7.40 4.06
CA TYR A 182 1.10 -6.97 4.55
C TYR A 182 -0.04 -7.51 3.68
N TYR A 183 0.18 -7.72 2.38
CA TYR A 183 -0.77 -8.43 1.52
C TYR A 183 -0.93 -9.90 1.94
N ALA A 184 0.16 -10.57 2.30
CA ALA A 184 0.10 -11.91 2.89
C ALA A 184 -0.64 -11.93 4.24
N LEU A 185 -0.45 -10.91 5.09
CA LEU A 185 -1.20 -10.76 6.33
C LEU A 185 -2.70 -10.61 6.09
N TRP A 186 -3.12 -9.84 5.08
CA TRP A 186 -4.53 -9.72 4.72
C TRP A 186 -5.12 -11.06 4.24
N ILE A 187 -4.41 -11.79 3.38
CA ILE A 187 -4.84 -13.12 2.92
C ILE A 187 -5.00 -14.07 4.11
N VAL A 188 -4.01 -14.12 5.00
CA VAL A 188 -4.05 -14.97 6.21
C VAL A 188 -5.23 -14.58 7.10
N ALA A 189 -5.47 -13.28 7.29
CA ALA A 189 -6.62 -12.79 8.04
C ALA A 189 -7.95 -13.27 7.43
N ASP A 190 -8.10 -13.16 6.11
CA ASP A 190 -9.32 -13.52 5.40
C ASP A 190 -9.60 -15.02 5.41
N VAL A 191 -8.56 -15.86 5.31
CA VAL A 191 -8.69 -17.31 5.50
C VAL A 191 -9.18 -17.61 6.92
N ILE A 192 -8.55 -17.03 7.94
CA ILE A 192 -8.93 -17.26 9.36
C ILE A 192 -10.38 -16.81 9.62
N ILE A 193 -10.79 -15.65 9.09
CA ILE A 193 -12.18 -15.15 9.20
C ILE A 193 -13.15 -16.10 8.49
N SER A 194 -12.78 -16.64 7.32
CA SER A 194 -13.65 -17.52 6.54
C SER A 194 -13.89 -18.88 7.22
N GLU A 195 -12.93 -19.33 8.03
CA GLU A 195 -13.08 -20.50 8.92
C GLU A 195 -13.88 -20.18 10.21
N GLY A 196 -14.37 -18.94 10.37
CA GLY A 196 -15.19 -18.52 11.50
C GLY A 196 -14.41 -18.10 12.75
N HIS A 197 -13.11 -17.86 12.64
CA HIS A 197 -12.28 -17.46 13.78
C HIS A 197 -12.14 -15.93 13.91
N ASP A 198 -12.57 -15.39 15.04
CA ASP A 198 -12.58 -13.95 15.33
C ASP A 198 -11.18 -13.29 15.29
N VAL A 199 -10.13 -14.03 15.66
CA VAL A 199 -8.74 -13.52 15.67
C VAL A 199 -8.27 -13.03 14.30
N GLY A 200 -8.89 -13.48 13.21
CA GLY A 200 -8.57 -12.99 11.87
C GLY A 200 -8.84 -11.49 11.71
N PHE A 201 -9.84 -10.94 12.41
CA PHE A 201 -10.09 -9.49 12.42
C PHE A 201 -8.93 -8.70 13.04
N LEU A 202 -8.30 -9.23 14.09
CA LEU A 202 -7.11 -8.62 14.69
C LEU A 202 -5.92 -8.63 13.72
N VAL A 203 -5.68 -9.75 13.03
CA VAL A 203 -4.63 -9.85 12.01
C VAL A 203 -4.88 -8.84 10.89
N ARG A 204 -6.15 -8.68 10.46
CA ARG A 204 -6.53 -7.67 9.46
C ARG A 204 -6.29 -6.25 9.94
N SER A 205 -6.57 -5.93 11.21
CA SER A 205 -6.25 -4.63 11.81
C SER A 205 -4.75 -4.34 11.80
N ILE A 206 -3.90 -5.34 12.08
CA ILE A 206 -2.45 -5.21 12.01
C ILE A 206 -2.01 -4.89 10.57
N ALA A 207 -2.51 -5.64 9.59
CA ALA A 207 -2.21 -5.40 8.18
C ALA A 207 -2.62 -3.99 7.75
N ASN A 208 -3.81 -3.52 8.15
CA ASN A 208 -4.25 -2.13 7.92
C ASN A 208 -3.27 -1.13 8.55
N PHE A 209 -2.88 -1.32 9.81
CA PHE A 209 -1.94 -0.40 10.48
C PHE A 209 -0.59 -0.32 9.74
N VAL A 210 -0.09 -1.45 9.26
CA VAL A 210 1.15 -1.50 8.46
C VAL A 210 0.99 -0.77 7.12
N TYR A 211 -0.14 -0.98 6.44
CA TYR A 211 -0.45 -0.38 5.15
C TYR A 211 -0.66 1.15 5.22
N TYR A 212 -1.42 1.64 6.22
CA TYR A 212 -1.72 3.06 6.39
C TYR A 212 -0.55 3.85 6.98
N GLY A 213 0.23 3.23 7.89
CA GLY A 213 1.31 3.92 8.61
C GLY A 213 2.71 3.53 8.15
N TRP A 214 3.06 2.26 8.31
CA TRP A 214 4.46 1.82 8.25
C TRP A 214 5.05 1.75 6.83
N LEU A 215 4.23 1.61 5.78
CA LEU A 215 4.75 1.61 4.41
C LEU A 215 5.57 2.87 4.08
N LEU A 216 5.05 4.05 4.41
CA LEU A 216 5.73 5.31 4.11
C LEU A 216 6.99 5.50 4.96
N ALA A 217 6.95 5.09 6.23
CA ALA A 217 8.11 5.02 7.08
C ALA A 217 9.18 4.09 6.49
N PHE A 218 8.79 2.90 6.04
CA PHE A 218 9.71 1.91 5.48
C PHE A 218 10.34 2.40 4.17
N ILE A 219 9.56 3.00 3.26
CA ILE A 219 10.08 3.63 2.03
C ILE A 219 11.12 4.69 2.39
N ALA A 220 10.75 5.61 3.28
CA ALA A 220 11.64 6.68 3.73
C ALA A 220 12.91 6.13 4.38
N TRP A 221 12.84 5.10 5.22
CA TRP A 221 13.97 4.49 5.93
C TRP A 221 14.88 3.61 5.08
N THR A 222 14.37 3.12 3.95
CA THR A 222 15.14 2.26 3.05
C THR A 222 15.69 2.99 1.82
N GLU A 223 15.31 4.25 1.59
CA GLU A 223 15.88 5.11 0.55
C GLU A 223 17.42 5.01 0.55
N PRO A 224 18.09 4.81 -0.60
CA PRO A 224 19.54 4.85 -0.68
C PRO A 224 20.06 6.19 -0.17
N ARG A 225 21.12 6.19 0.64
CA ARG A 225 21.82 7.44 0.93
C ARG A 225 22.45 7.91 -0.38
N PRO A 226 22.43 9.22 -0.69
CA PRO A 226 23.27 9.75 -1.74
C PRO A 226 24.68 9.26 -1.46
N ALA A 227 25.32 8.60 -2.44
CA ALA A 227 26.74 8.33 -2.32
C ALA A 227 27.37 9.70 -2.06
N THR A 228 27.92 9.89 -0.86
CA THR A 228 28.76 11.05 -0.58
C THR A 228 29.69 11.15 -1.78
N ARG A 229 29.77 12.33 -2.42
CA ARG A 229 30.79 12.68 -3.42
C ARG A 229 32.20 12.60 -2.79
N ALA A 230 32.55 11.48 -2.17
CA ALA A 230 33.75 11.24 -1.38
C ALA A 230 34.89 10.64 -2.22
N ALA A 231 34.75 10.60 -3.55
CA ALA A 231 35.83 10.20 -4.46
C ALA A 231 36.22 11.30 -5.47
N ALA A 232 35.47 12.41 -5.59
CA ALA A 232 35.76 13.46 -6.57
C ALA A 232 36.64 14.60 -6.04
N ALA A 233 37.06 14.56 -4.76
CA ALA A 233 38.06 15.46 -4.19
C ALA A 233 39.42 14.76 -3.98
N GLY A 234 39.60 13.53 -4.47
CA GLY A 234 40.90 12.89 -4.62
C GLY A 234 41.67 13.53 -5.76
N GLY A 235 42.11 14.78 -5.56
CA GLY A 235 43.03 15.45 -6.45
C GLY A 235 44.36 14.69 -6.54
N PRO A 236 45.03 14.69 -7.70
CA PRO A 236 46.33 14.04 -7.85
C PRO A 236 47.34 14.69 -6.88
N ARG A 237 48.04 13.85 -6.12
CA ARG A 237 49.32 14.19 -5.50
C ARG A 237 50.43 13.65 -6.38
#